data_AF-A0A6J5TWU2-F1
#
_entry.id   AF-A0A6J5TWU2-F1
#
_cell.length_a   1.000
_cell.length_b   1.000
_cell.length_c   1.000
_cell.angle_alpha   90.00
_cell.angle_beta   90.00
_cell.angle_gamma   90.00
#
_symmetry.space_group_name_H-M   'P 1'
#
loop_
_entity.id
_entity.type
_entity.pdbx_description
1 polymer ?
#
loop_
_entity_poly.entity_id
_entity_poly.type
_entity_poly.pdbx_seq_one_letter_code
_entity_poly.pdbx_strand_id
1 'polypeptide(L)'
;MPQPRDQKERPPCIPQSVSEAKAKQAGDKEKRNTEKDLENENGGAANDEWKEDVMPEILDGHNVYDFVDPDIVHRLDELKREAEEGDDEFEMDDMELTPEEQKTLV
;
A
#
# COMPACT_ATOMS: atom_id res chain seq x y z
N MET A 1 6.83 -17.51 44.23
CA MET A 1 7.45 -17.33 42.90
C MET A 1 6.49 -17.85 41.84
N PRO A 2 6.39 -17.23 40.65
CA PRO A 2 5.56 -17.76 39.58
C PRO A 2 6.04 -19.16 39.18
N GLN A 3 5.12 -20.12 39.07
CA GLN A 3 5.44 -21.47 38.60
C GLN A 3 5.66 -21.45 37.08
N PRO A 4 6.74 -22.09 36.57
CA PRO A 4 7.00 -22.18 35.13
C PRO A 4 5.89 -22.96 34.42
N ARG A 5 5.32 -22.38 33.35
CA ARG A 5 4.29 -23.02 32.52
C ARG A 5 4.90 -23.95 31.46
N ASP A 6 6.03 -23.55 30.88
CA ASP A 6 6.70 -24.21 29.75
C ASP A 6 8.22 -23.94 29.78
N GLN A 7 9.00 -24.73 29.02
CA GLN A 7 10.46 -24.56 28.88
C GLN A 7 10.87 -23.49 27.84
N LYS A 8 9.90 -22.71 27.33
CA LYS A 8 10.17 -21.64 26.37
C LYS A 8 10.55 -20.36 27.10
N GLU A 9 11.76 -19.87 26.86
CA GLU A 9 12.18 -18.57 27.37
C GLU A 9 11.41 -17.44 26.68
N ARG A 10 10.91 -16.48 27.47
CA ARG A 10 10.29 -15.24 27.00
C ARG A 10 11.09 -14.05 27.52
N PRO A 11 12.32 -13.84 27.02
CA PRO A 11 13.14 -12.74 27.47
C PRO A 11 12.47 -11.40 27.10
N PRO A 12 12.72 -10.34 27.87
CA PRO A 12 12.31 -8.99 27.48
C PRO A 12 12.91 -8.58 26.14
N CYS A 13 12.09 -8.08 25.21
CA CYS A 13 12.54 -7.52 23.93
C CYS A 13 12.82 -6.02 24.09
N ILE A 14 14.01 -5.66 24.56
CA ILE A 14 14.45 -4.26 24.69
C ILE A 14 15.29 -3.89 23.46
N PRO A 15 14.87 -2.90 22.65
CA PRO A 15 15.67 -2.44 21.53
C PRO A 15 17.02 -1.88 22.00
N GLN A 16 18.10 -2.16 21.27
CA GLN A 16 19.46 -1.70 21.61
C GLN A 16 19.54 -0.16 21.74
N SER A 17 18.75 0.55 20.92
CA SER A 17 18.64 2.01 20.95
C SER A 17 18.29 2.57 22.33
N VAL A 18 17.50 1.85 23.13
CA VAL A 18 17.09 2.31 24.47
C VAL A 18 18.22 2.19 25.48
N SER A 19 18.97 1.09 25.44
CA SER A 19 20.12 0.85 26.32
C SER A 19 21.26 1.84 26.03
N GLU A 20 21.53 2.08 24.75
CA GLU A 20 22.50 3.08 24.29
C GLU A 20 22.07 4.49 24.65
N ALA A 21 20.79 4.85 24.49
CA ALA A 21 20.26 6.15 24.88
C ALA A 21 20.40 6.39 26.39
N LYS A 22 20.14 5.39 27.24
CA LYS A 22 20.37 5.49 28.69
C LYS A 22 21.85 5.67 29.04
N ALA A 23 22.75 4.94 28.37
CA ALA A 23 24.18 5.08 28.59
C ALA A 23 24.68 6.48 28.16
N LYS A 24 24.21 6.99 27.01
CA LYS A 24 24.49 8.35 26.53
C LYS A 24 23.97 9.42 27.47
N GLN A 25 22.74 9.28 27.98
CA GLN A 25 22.15 10.22 28.94
C GLN A 25 22.89 10.24 30.30
N ALA A 26 23.53 9.14 30.68
CA ALA A 26 24.34 9.05 31.89
C ALA A 26 25.72 9.73 31.74
N GLY A 27 26.26 9.82 30.53
CA GLY A 27 27.58 10.39 30.25
C GLY A 27 27.57 11.82 29.71
N ASP A 28 26.55 12.21 28.94
CA ASP A 28 26.47 13.50 28.26
C ASP A 28 25.10 14.16 28.40
N LYS A 29 25.09 15.48 28.59
CA LYS A 29 23.88 16.29 28.87
C LYS A 29 23.26 16.89 27.61
N GLU A 30 23.58 16.37 26.43
CA GLU A 30 22.99 16.89 25.20
C GLU A 30 21.48 16.62 25.23
N LYS A 31 20.72 17.68 25.51
CA LYS A 31 19.26 17.60 25.64
C LYS A 31 18.72 17.36 24.25
N ARG A 32 17.95 16.28 24.08
CA ARG A 32 17.14 16.11 22.87
C ARG A 32 16.22 17.31 22.74
N ASN A 33 16.25 18.00 21.61
CA ASN A 33 15.28 19.04 21.31
C ASN A 33 13.88 18.43 21.39
N THR A 34 13.05 19.01 22.24
CA THR A 34 11.66 18.60 22.35
C THR A 34 10.81 19.32 21.32
N GLU A 35 9.62 18.81 21.05
CA GLU A 35 8.66 19.46 20.14
C GLU A 35 8.35 20.90 20.59
N LYS A 36 8.35 21.15 21.91
CA LYS A 36 8.19 22.49 22.51
C LYS A 36 9.37 23.43 22.25
N ASP A 37 10.60 22.91 22.20
CA ASP A 37 11.78 23.71 21.88
C ASP A 37 11.79 24.05 20.38
N LEU A 38 11.43 23.08 19.52
CA LEU A 38 11.29 23.26 18.08
C LEU A 38 10.17 24.24 17.69
N GLU A 39 9.03 24.21 18.40
CA GLU A 39 7.92 25.17 18.22
C GLU A 39 8.37 26.62 18.50
N ASN A 40 9.17 26.82 19.57
CA ASN A 40 9.70 28.13 19.93
C ASN A 40 10.79 28.64 18.97
N GLU A 41 11.62 27.74 18.41
CA GLU A 41 12.76 28.11 17.58
C GLU A 41 12.40 28.32 16.10
N ASN A 42 11.50 27.51 15.54
CA ASN A 42 11.40 27.39 14.08
C ASN A 42 10.15 27.99 13.43
N GLY A 43 9.08 28.33 14.15
CA GLY A 43 7.85 28.85 13.51
C GLY A 43 7.25 27.95 12.38
N GLY A 44 7.72 26.69 12.25
CA GLY A 44 7.33 25.65 11.27
C GLY A 44 7.74 25.92 9.81
N ALA A 45 8.21 24.97 8.98
CA ALA A 45 8.61 23.57 9.13
C ALA A 45 9.60 23.21 7.98
N ALA A 46 10.33 22.11 8.17
CA ALA A 46 11.30 21.54 7.23
C ALA A 46 10.62 20.94 5.99
N ASN A 47 11.33 20.93 4.85
CA ASN A 47 10.76 20.58 3.55
C ASN A 47 11.14 19.14 3.14
N ASP A 48 10.22 18.21 3.35
CA ASP A 48 10.12 16.96 2.59
C ASP A 48 8.86 17.07 1.74
N GLU A 49 9.01 17.51 0.50
CA GLU A 49 7.93 17.98 -0.39
C GLU A 49 6.73 17.02 -0.48
N TRP A 50 6.98 15.71 -0.43
CA TRP A 50 5.94 14.67 -0.55
C TRP A 50 5.22 14.33 0.76
N LYS A 51 5.74 14.73 1.93
CA LYS A 51 5.11 14.38 3.23
C LYS A 51 3.78 15.09 3.45
N GLU A 52 3.60 16.22 2.78
CA GLU A 52 2.39 17.05 2.82
C GLU A 52 1.44 16.75 1.65
N ASP A 53 1.79 15.80 0.76
CA ASP A 53 0.93 15.40 -0.35
C ASP A 53 -0.33 14.69 0.18
N VAL A 54 -1.48 15.16 -0.28
CA VAL A 54 -2.79 14.60 0.12
C VAL A 54 -3.16 13.45 -0.80
N MET A 55 -3.35 12.25 -0.24
CA MET A 55 -3.90 11.13 -1.00
C MET A 55 -5.40 11.33 -1.27
N PRO A 56 -5.87 11.17 -2.52
CA PRO A 56 -7.30 11.19 -2.83
C PRO A 56 -8.05 10.03 -2.15
N GLU A 57 -9.24 10.31 -1.61
CA GLU A 57 -10.06 9.28 -0.93
C GLU A 57 -11.07 8.62 -1.88
N ILE A 58 -11.73 9.40 -2.75
CA ILE A 58 -12.82 8.93 -3.62
C ILE A 58 -12.55 9.37 -5.06
N LEU A 59 -12.66 8.43 -5.99
CA LEU A 59 -12.60 8.65 -7.44
C LEU A 59 -13.72 7.87 -8.12
N ASP A 60 -14.54 8.53 -8.95
CA ASP A 60 -15.66 7.94 -9.69
C ASP A 60 -16.61 7.07 -8.84
N GLY A 61 -16.89 7.53 -7.62
CA GLY A 61 -17.77 6.82 -6.67
C GLY A 61 -17.15 5.60 -6.00
N HIS A 62 -15.87 5.33 -6.27
CA HIS A 62 -15.10 4.24 -5.68
C HIS A 62 -14.04 4.79 -4.72
N ASN A 63 -13.72 4.02 -3.68
CA ASN A 63 -12.69 4.35 -2.71
C ASN A 63 -11.31 4.00 -3.28
N VAL A 64 -10.37 4.93 -3.25
CA VAL A 64 -9.02 4.74 -3.80
C VAL A 64 -8.23 3.68 -3.01
N TYR A 65 -8.42 3.59 -1.69
CA TYR A 65 -7.69 2.65 -0.83
C TYR A 65 -7.98 1.18 -1.16
N ASP A 66 -9.14 0.88 -1.75
CA ASP A 66 -9.51 -0.48 -2.12
C ASP A 66 -8.69 -0.99 -3.33
N PHE A 67 -8.03 -0.09 -4.06
CA PHE A 67 -7.22 -0.38 -5.25
C PHE A 67 -5.71 -0.09 -5.05
N VAL A 68 -5.24 0.10 -3.81
CA VAL A 68 -3.80 0.27 -3.54
C VAL A 68 -3.14 -1.10 -3.36
N ASP A 69 -2.46 -1.57 -4.40
CA ASP A 69 -1.75 -2.86 -4.40
C ASP A 69 -0.37 -2.73 -5.09
N PRO A 70 0.73 -3.26 -4.50
CA PRO A 70 2.05 -3.26 -5.14
C PRO A 70 2.07 -3.87 -6.55
N ASP A 71 1.20 -4.84 -6.81
CA ASP A 71 1.17 -5.63 -8.05
C ASP A 71 0.02 -5.19 -8.97
N ILE A 72 -0.63 -4.04 -8.73
CA ILE A 72 -1.81 -3.60 -9.50
C ILE A 72 -1.52 -3.52 -11.01
N VAL A 73 -0.32 -3.09 -11.41
CA VAL A 73 0.06 -2.99 -12.83
C VAL A 73 0.09 -4.36 -13.49
N HIS A 74 0.56 -5.39 -12.79
CA HIS A 74 0.61 -6.75 -13.32
C HIS A 74 -0.80 -7.33 -13.51
N ARG A 75 -1.67 -7.15 -12.51
CA ARG A 75 -3.08 -7.59 -12.60
C ARG A 75 -3.83 -6.86 -13.71
N LEU A 76 -3.54 -5.57 -13.92
CA LEU A 76 -4.10 -4.82 -15.04
C LEU A 76 -3.61 -5.32 -16.40
N ASP A 77 -2.37 -5.78 -16.50
CA ASP A 77 -1.81 -6.36 -17.73
C ASP A 77 -2.45 -7.72 -18.06
N GLU A 78 -2.61 -8.58 -17.05
CA GLU A 78 -3.34 -9.84 -17.18
C GLU A 78 -4.78 -9.63 -17.64
N LEU A 79 -5.50 -8.70 -17.02
CA LEU A 79 -6.88 -8.35 -17.40
C LEU A 79 -6.98 -7.81 -18.83
N LYS A 80 -5.99 -7.03 -19.29
CA LYS A 80 -5.98 -6.52 -20.67
C LYS A 80 -5.78 -7.64 -21.68
N ARG A 81 -4.90 -8.59 -21.38
CA ARG A 81 -4.66 -9.76 -22.24
C ARG A 81 -5.90 -10.64 -22.33
N GLU A 82 -6.58 -10.89 -21.20
CA GLU A 82 -7.84 -11.63 -21.19
C GLU A 82 -8.94 -10.91 -21.99
N ALA A 83 -9.01 -9.58 -21.95
CA ALA A 83 -9.96 -8.81 -22.74
C ALA A 83 -9.65 -8.88 -24.25
N GLU A 84 -8.38 -8.79 -24.66
CA GLU A 84 -7.96 -8.93 -26.06
C GLU A 84 -8.31 -10.32 -26.61
N GLU A 85 -8.08 -11.38 -25.84
CA GLU A 85 -8.45 -12.76 -26.20
C GLU A 85 -9.98 -12.92 -26.37
N GLY A 86 -10.78 -12.23 -25.55
CA GLY A 86 -12.25 -12.29 -25.60
C GLY A 86 -12.90 -11.44 -26.70
N ASP A 87 -12.33 -10.28 -27.02
CA ASP A 87 -12.81 -9.43 -28.13
C ASP A 87 -12.55 -10.11 -29.49
N ASP A 88 -11.39 -10.76 -29.67
CA ASP A 88 -11.08 -11.57 -30.86
C ASP A 88 -12.08 -12.73 -31.03
N GLU A 89 -12.53 -13.35 -29.94
CA GLU A 89 -13.55 -14.42 -29.97
C GLU A 89 -14.95 -13.87 -30.31
N PHE A 90 -15.27 -12.63 -29.94
CA PHE A 90 -16.54 -11.97 -30.27
C PHE A 90 -16.59 -11.48 -31.73
N GLU A 91 -15.46 -11.08 -32.32
CA GLU A 91 -15.38 -10.71 -33.75
C GLU A 91 -15.46 -11.92 -34.70
N MET A 92 -15.22 -13.15 -34.20
CA MET A 92 -15.30 -14.38 -34.99
C MET A 92 -16.71 -15.01 -35.11
N ASP A 93 -17.75 -14.42 -34.49
CA ASP A 93 -19.14 -14.89 -34.57
C ASP A 93 -19.97 -14.18 -35.67
N ASP A 94 -19.36 -13.29 -36.47
CA ASP A 94 -19.92 -12.80 -37.76
C ASP A 94 -19.63 -13.80 -38.90
N MET A 95 -19.81 -15.10 -38.64
CA MET A 95 -19.76 -16.12 -39.69
C MET A 95 -20.99 -15.96 -40.59
N GLU A 96 -20.75 -15.61 -41.85
CA GLU A 96 -21.75 -15.44 -42.92
C GLU A 96 -22.85 -16.53 -42.86
N LEU A 97 -24.11 -16.09 -42.67
CA LEU A 97 -25.27 -16.99 -42.64
C LEU A 97 -25.29 -17.90 -43.87
N THR A 98 -25.52 -19.18 -43.62
CA THR A 98 -25.61 -20.17 -44.70
C THR A 98 -26.76 -19.82 -45.66
N PRO A 99 -26.66 -20.17 -46.96
CA PRO A 99 -27.70 -19.84 -47.94
C PRO A 99 -29.10 -20.37 -47.59
N GLU A 100 -29.18 -21.41 -46.75
CA GLU A 100 -30.45 -21.97 -46.28
C GLU A 100 -31.13 -21.08 -45.22
N GLU A 101 -30.36 -20.44 -44.34
CA GLU A 101 -30.89 -19.55 -43.30
C GLU A 101 -31.43 -18.25 -43.91
N GLN A 102 -30.74 -17.69 -44.90
CA GLN A 102 -31.19 -16.51 -45.65
C GLN A 102 -32.54 -16.74 -46.37
N LYS A 103 -32.83 -17.99 -46.75
CA LYS A 103 -34.06 -18.35 -47.46
C LYS A 103 -35.29 -18.44 -46.54
N THR A 104 -35.09 -18.56 -45.23
CA THR A 104 -36.18 -18.67 -44.24
C THR A 104 -36.69 -17.32 -43.74
N LEU A 105 -36.01 -16.22 -44.08
CA LEU A 105 -36.39 -14.85 -43.74
C LEU A 105 -37.26 -14.12 -44.79
N VAL A 106 -37.76 -14.82 -45.80
CA VAL A 106 -38.66 -14.28 -46.86
C VAL A 106 -40.10 -14.72 -46.65
#